data_AF-A0A560CXM1-F1
#
_entry.id   AF-A0A560CXM1-F1
#
_cell.length_a   1.000
_cell.length_b   1.000
_cell.length_c   1.000
_cell.angle_alpha   90.00
_cell.angle_beta   90.00
_cell.angle_gamma   90.00
#
_symmetry.space_group_name_H-M   'P 1'
#
loop_
_entity.id
_entity.type
_entity.pdbx_description
1 polymer ?
#
loop_
_entity_poly.entity_id
_entity_poly.type
_entity_poly.pdbx_seq_one_letter_code
_entity_poly.pdbx_strand_id
1 'polypeptide(L)'
;MAGVDDIIARESAGDPNATNSRSSAGGLGQFIDSTWLDMLQRHRPDLLQGRSRADLLQLKFDPQLSKDMTAAYAADNNAVLSKAGIPITPGATYLAHFAGPQGAVNVMNADPATPVSAILDRSAITSNPFLRNMSAADLRAWADGKKSQKGTKPTQGPVPDTVPTPELGNIFAQLAPVSLPALTVPSAQPQLATPLVGSGPTFSYIPELLKRQKALS
;
A
#
# COMPACT_ATOMS: atom_id res chain seq x y z
N MET A 1 -8.59 -10.69 12.68
CA MET A 1 -8.50 -9.75 11.55
C MET A 1 -7.04 -9.36 11.45
N ALA A 2 -6.38 -9.38 10.27
CA ALA A 2 -5.19 -8.53 10.16
C ALA A 2 -5.77 -7.13 10.20
N GLY A 3 -5.68 -6.47 11.36
CA GLY A 3 -6.10 -5.10 11.48
C GLY A 3 -5.20 -4.26 10.58
N VAL A 4 -5.68 -3.08 10.21
CA VAL A 4 -4.82 -2.02 9.68
C VAL A 4 -3.58 -1.84 10.57
N ASP A 5 -3.74 -2.05 11.87
CA ASP A 5 -2.65 -2.03 12.86
C ASP A 5 -1.61 -3.16 12.65
N ASP A 6 -1.99 -4.35 12.18
CA ASP A 6 -1.03 -5.43 11.88
C ASP A 6 -0.21 -5.12 10.62
N ILE A 7 -0.84 -4.46 9.63
CA ILE A 7 -0.14 -3.94 8.46
C ILE A 7 0.86 -2.88 8.94
N ILE A 8 0.41 -1.85 9.66
CA ILE A 8 1.27 -0.78 10.18
C ILE A 8 2.42 -1.33 11.04
N ALA A 9 2.16 -2.33 11.89
CA ALA A 9 3.19 -2.95 12.72
C ALA A 9 4.28 -3.63 11.87
N ARG A 10 3.92 -4.23 10.72
CA ARG A 10 4.88 -4.84 9.79
C ARG A 10 5.58 -3.83 8.89
N GLU A 11 4.86 -2.80 8.45
CA GLU A 11 5.35 -1.80 7.51
C GLU A 11 6.29 -0.78 8.16
N SER A 12 5.91 -0.23 9.31
CA SER A 12 6.63 0.89 9.94
C SER A 12 6.93 0.71 11.42
N ALA A 13 6.54 -0.44 12.02
CA ALA A 13 6.54 -0.64 13.47
C ALA A 13 5.76 0.46 14.24
N GLY A 14 4.80 1.12 13.58
CA GLY A 14 4.03 2.23 14.14
C GLY A 14 4.71 3.60 14.05
N ASP A 15 5.85 3.73 13.37
CA ASP A 15 6.52 5.02 13.16
C ASP A 15 5.90 5.77 11.96
N PRO A 16 5.23 6.93 12.15
CA PRO A 16 4.68 7.70 11.06
C PRO A 16 5.73 8.40 10.20
N ASN A 17 6.99 8.47 10.66
CA ASN A 17 8.11 9.04 9.92
C ASN A 17 9.01 7.97 9.28
N ALA A 18 8.58 6.70 9.31
CA ALA A 18 9.30 5.64 8.65
C ALA A 18 9.53 5.98 7.17
N THR A 19 10.75 5.74 6.71
CA THR A 19 11.15 5.93 5.31
C THR A 19 11.99 4.75 4.87
N ASN A 20 11.94 4.45 3.58
CA ASN A 20 12.76 3.42 2.99
C ASN A 20 13.89 4.03 2.14
N SER A 21 15.13 3.63 2.38
CA SER A 21 16.30 4.18 1.66
C SER A 21 16.38 3.77 0.18
N ARG A 22 15.61 2.78 -0.24
CA ARG A 22 15.68 2.15 -1.58
C ARG A 22 14.50 2.54 -2.47
N SER A 23 13.54 3.31 -1.96
CA SER A 23 12.30 3.68 -2.63
C SER A 23 11.75 5.00 -2.09
N SER A 24 10.61 5.47 -2.64
CA SER A 24 9.89 6.61 -2.07
C SER A 24 8.90 6.20 -0.97
N ALA A 25 8.95 4.96 -0.48
CA ALA A 25 8.03 4.47 0.54
C ALA A 25 8.21 5.23 1.86
N GLY A 26 7.11 5.67 2.46
CA GLY A 26 7.13 6.25 3.81
C GLY A 26 5.76 6.39 4.43
N GLY A 27 5.74 6.79 5.71
CA GLY A 27 4.52 6.85 6.50
C GLY A 27 4.16 5.52 7.16
N LEU A 28 3.08 5.49 7.93
CA LEU A 28 2.64 4.28 8.64
C LEU A 28 2.34 3.10 7.71
N GLY A 29 1.84 3.39 6.51
CA GLY A 29 1.52 2.39 5.49
C GLY A 29 2.61 2.16 4.46
N GLN A 30 3.79 2.78 4.61
CA GLN A 30 4.91 2.69 3.67
C GLN A 30 4.52 2.95 2.20
N PHE A 31 3.60 3.88 1.96
CA PHE A 31 3.17 4.22 0.60
C PHE A 31 4.31 4.85 -0.20
N ILE A 32 4.50 4.38 -1.43
CA ILE A 32 5.27 5.16 -2.40
C ILE A 32 4.45 6.30 -2.99
N ASP A 33 5.12 7.19 -3.70
CA ASP A 33 4.54 8.42 -4.20
C ASP A 33 3.40 8.19 -5.21
N SER A 34 3.51 7.24 -6.14
CA SER A 34 2.47 7.00 -7.14
C SER A 34 1.20 6.41 -6.51
N THR A 35 1.34 5.38 -5.68
CA THR A 35 0.21 4.75 -4.98
C THR A 35 -0.44 5.73 -4.01
N TRP A 36 0.33 6.54 -3.29
CA TRP A 36 -0.19 7.55 -2.39
C TRP A 36 -1.09 8.56 -3.13
N LEU A 37 -0.62 9.08 -4.27
CA LEU A 37 -1.38 10.05 -5.04
C LEU A 37 -2.66 9.44 -5.65
N ASP A 38 -2.60 8.19 -6.11
CA ASP A 38 -3.78 7.45 -6.57
C ASP A 38 -4.79 7.21 -5.44
N MET A 39 -4.32 6.85 -4.24
CA MET A 39 -5.18 6.73 -3.05
C MET A 39 -5.84 8.06 -2.67
N LEU A 40 -5.10 9.17 -2.67
CA LEU A 40 -5.67 10.49 -2.44
C LEU A 40 -6.71 10.84 -3.51
N GLN A 41 -6.45 10.54 -4.78
CA GLN A 41 -7.42 10.79 -5.84
C GLN A 41 -8.73 10.01 -5.67
N ARG A 42 -8.63 8.75 -5.24
CA ARG A 42 -9.80 7.88 -5.09
C ARG A 42 -10.59 8.11 -3.81
N HIS A 43 -9.90 8.36 -2.70
CA HIS A 43 -10.51 8.36 -1.37
C HIS A 43 -10.54 9.74 -0.70
N ARG A 44 -9.69 10.68 -1.12
CA ARG A 44 -9.60 12.04 -0.56
C ARG A 44 -9.44 13.12 -1.64
N PRO A 45 -10.33 13.17 -2.65
CA PRO A 45 -10.25 14.18 -3.70
C PRO A 45 -10.37 15.61 -3.15
N ASP A 46 -10.96 15.78 -1.96
CA ASP A 46 -11.03 17.03 -1.20
C ASP A 46 -9.65 17.61 -0.88
N LEU A 47 -8.62 16.77 -0.72
CA LEU A 47 -7.26 17.22 -0.39
C LEU A 47 -6.47 17.71 -1.61
N LEU A 48 -6.94 17.45 -2.83
CA LEU A 48 -6.18 17.76 -4.05
C LEU A 48 -6.19 19.24 -4.43
N GLN A 49 -7.27 19.96 -4.11
CA GLN A 49 -7.45 21.33 -4.58
C GLN A 49 -6.45 22.29 -3.91
N GLY A 50 -5.74 23.07 -4.73
CA GLY A 50 -4.83 24.12 -4.27
C GLY A 50 -3.54 23.64 -3.62
N ARG A 51 -3.22 22.34 -3.64
CA ARG A 51 -1.97 21.78 -3.10
C ARG A 51 -0.96 21.44 -4.19
N SER A 52 0.31 21.67 -3.91
CA SER A 52 1.36 21.18 -4.80
C SER A 52 1.51 19.67 -4.67
N ARG A 53 2.13 19.03 -5.68
CA ARG A 53 2.47 17.60 -5.59
C ARG A 53 3.34 17.30 -4.36
N ALA A 54 4.28 18.18 -4.03
CA ALA A 54 5.16 17.99 -2.88
C ALA A 54 4.36 17.99 -1.57
N ASP A 55 3.40 18.91 -1.42
CA ASP A 55 2.53 18.96 -0.24
C ASP A 55 1.69 17.70 -0.11
N LEU A 56 1.13 17.23 -1.24
CA LEU A 56 0.35 16.00 -1.27
C LEU A 56 1.19 14.80 -0.84
N LEU A 57 2.46 14.71 -1.26
CA LEU A 57 3.35 13.62 -0.85
C LEU A 57 3.73 13.68 0.63
N GLN A 58 3.83 14.87 1.23
CA GLN A 58 4.11 15.01 2.66
C GLN A 58 2.96 14.49 3.53
N LEU A 59 1.73 14.49 3.01
CA LEU A 59 0.58 13.96 3.73
C LEU A 59 0.71 12.48 4.09
N LYS A 60 1.61 11.71 3.45
CA LYS A 60 1.86 10.31 3.84
C LYS A 60 2.46 10.17 5.24
N PHE A 61 3.05 11.24 5.77
CA PHE A 61 3.60 11.29 7.12
C PHE A 61 2.60 11.82 8.16
N ASP A 62 1.40 12.24 7.75
CA ASP A 62 0.32 12.51 8.69
C ASP A 62 -0.19 11.18 9.27
N PRO A 63 -0.10 10.93 10.60
CA PRO A 63 -0.39 9.62 11.16
C PRO A 63 -1.82 9.16 10.92
N GLN A 64 -2.79 10.07 11.07
CA GLN A 64 -4.20 9.72 10.93
C GLN A 64 -4.54 9.43 9.46
N LEU A 65 -4.14 10.32 8.55
CA LEU A 65 -4.40 10.15 7.13
C LEU A 65 -3.65 8.94 6.56
N SER A 66 -2.41 8.69 7.00
CA SER A 66 -1.69 7.48 6.58
C SER A 66 -2.40 6.21 7.05
N LYS A 67 -2.92 6.19 8.28
CA LYS A 67 -3.72 5.05 8.78
C LYS A 67 -5.02 4.90 8.01
N ASP A 68 -5.74 5.98 7.75
CA ASP A 68 -6.99 5.99 6.99
C ASP A 68 -6.78 5.49 5.55
N MET A 69 -5.72 5.94 4.89
CA MET A 69 -5.38 5.47 3.54
C MET A 69 -4.90 4.02 3.54
N THR A 70 -4.20 3.55 4.59
CA THR A 70 -3.86 2.13 4.74
C THR A 70 -5.14 1.28 4.86
N ALA A 71 -6.12 1.76 5.64
CA ALA A 71 -7.43 1.10 5.78
C ALA A 71 -8.19 1.05 4.46
N ALA A 72 -8.25 2.18 3.74
CA ALA A 72 -8.92 2.28 2.45
C ALA A 72 -8.26 1.36 1.41
N TYR A 73 -6.93 1.31 1.35
CA TYR A 73 -6.21 0.45 0.42
C TYR A 73 -6.43 -1.04 0.73
N ALA A 74 -6.45 -1.42 2.02
CA ALA A 74 -6.81 -2.77 2.43
C ALA A 74 -8.24 -3.14 2.02
N ALA A 75 -9.20 -2.20 2.13
CA ALA A 75 -10.57 -2.40 1.70
C ALA A 75 -10.68 -2.59 0.18
N ASP A 76 -9.99 -1.78 -0.62
CA ASP A 76 -9.93 -1.92 -2.08
C ASP A 76 -9.39 -3.29 -2.49
N ASN A 77 -8.29 -3.71 -1.86
CA ASN A 77 -7.69 -5.02 -2.10
C ASN A 77 -8.64 -6.17 -1.74
N ASN A 78 -9.33 -6.06 -0.62
CA ASN A 78 -10.32 -7.04 -0.18
C ASN A 78 -11.51 -7.15 -1.14
N ALA A 79 -11.92 -6.05 -1.76
CA ALA A 79 -12.97 -6.07 -2.79
C ALA A 79 -12.53 -6.88 -4.02
N VAL A 80 -11.26 -6.76 -4.45
CA VAL A 80 -10.72 -7.56 -5.56
C VAL A 80 -10.65 -9.05 -5.19
N LEU A 81 -10.15 -9.38 -4.00
CA LEU A 81 -10.09 -10.76 -3.50
C LEU A 81 -11.49 -11.39 -3.45
N SER A 82 -12.45 -10.68 -2.87
CA SER A 82 -13.84 -11.14 -2.77
C SER A 82 -14.46 -11.39 -4.15
N LYS A 83 -14.26 -10.48 -5.10
CA LYS A 83 -14.74 -10.63 -6.48
C LYS A 83 -14.13 -11.84 -7.18
N ALA A 84 -12.90 -12.21 -6.82
CA ALA A 84 -12.23 -13.42 -7.32
C ALA A 84 -12.62 -14.70 -6.57
N GLY A 85 -13.57 -14.64 -5.62
CA GLY A 85 -13.99 -15.78 -4.81
C GLY A 85 -12.98 -16.19 -3.74
N ILE A 86 -11.98 -15.34 -3.46
CA ILE A 86 -10.95 -15.62 -2.46
C ILE A 86 -11.45 -15.15 -1.09
N PRO A 87 -11.40 -16.01 -0.05
CA PRO A 87 -11.75 -15.61 1.30
C PRO A 87 -10.91 -14.43 1.79
N ILE A 88 -11.56 -13.42 2.35
CA ILE A 88 -10.88 -12.26 2.96
C ILE A 88 -10.30 -12.71 4.31
N THR A 89 -9.06 -13.19 4.28
CA THR A 89 -8.30 -13.57 5.47
C THR A 89 -7.19 -12.54 5.75
N PRO A 90 -6.69 -12.47 6.99
CA PRO A 90 -5.53 -11.65 7.33
C PRO A 90 -4.35 -11.80 6.36
N GLY A 91 -3.99 -13.05 6.03
CA GLY A 91 -2.91 -13.35 5.10
C GLY A 91 -3.26 -13.01 3.65
N ALA A 92 -4.49 -13.21 3.20
CA ALA A 92 -4.90 -12.82 1.85
C ALA A 92 -4.88 -11.29 1.66
N THR A 93 -5.38 -10.53 2.64
CA THR A 93 -5.31 -9.07 2.65
C THR A 93 -3.87 -8.58 2.64
N TYR A 94 -3.00 -9.16 3.48
CA TYR A 94 -1.58 -8.79 3.52
C TYR A 94 -0.85 -9.19 2.23
N LEU A 95 -1.16 -10.35 1.66
CA LEU A 95 -0.62 -10.77 0.37
C LEU A 95 -1.03 -9.80 -0.75
N ALA A 96 -2.28 -9.33 -0.75
CA ALA A 96 -2.75 -8.32 -1.71
C ALA A 96 -2.10 -6.95 -1.50
N HIS A 97 -1.81 -6.59 -0.26
CA HIS A 97 -1.01 -5.40 0.03
C HIS A 97 0.41 -5.53 -0.55
N PHE A 98 1.06 -6.66 -0.32
CA PHE A 98 2.44 -6.93 -0.73
C PHE A 98 2.63 -7.14 -2.25
N ALA A 99 1.86 -8.06 -2.83
CA ALA A 99 1.99 -8.48 -4.23
C ALA A 99 1.07 -7.69 -5.18
N GLY A 100 0.25 -6.78 -4.65
CA GLY A 100 -0.88 -6.19 -5.35
C GLY A 100 -2.10 -7.10 -5.40
N PRO A 101 -3.29 -6.53 -5.65
CA PRO A 101 -4.54 -7.28 -5.64
C PRO A 101 -4.55 -8.41 -6.68
N GLN A 102 -4.10 -8.15 -7.92
CA GLN A 102 -4.05 -9.19 -8.95
C GLN A 102 -2.95 -10.22 -8.70
N GLY A 103 -1.79 -9.80 -8.18
CA GLY A 103 -0.72 -10.72 -7.81
C GLY A 103 -1.16 -11.69 -6.72
N ALA A 104 -1.89 -11.21 -5.71
CA ALA A 104 -2.51 -12.06 -4.69
C ALA A 104 -3.55 -13.01 -5.28
N VAL A 105 -4.42 -12.55 -6.19
CA VAL A 105 -5.38 -13.43 -6.89
C VAL A 105 -4.65 -14.56 -7.60
N ASN A 106 -3.60 -14.23 -8.36
CA ASN A 106 -2.80 -15.23 -9.09
C ASN A 106 -2.12 -16.22 -8.14
N VAL A 107 -1.51 -15.72 -7.06
CA VAL A 107 -0.85 -16.57 -6.06
C VAL A 107 -1.87 -17.44 -5.33
N MET A 108 -3.07 -16.97 -5.02
CA MET A 108 -4.10 -17.74 -4.32
C MET A 108 -4.74 -18.82 -5.20
N ASN A 109 -4.82 -18.61 -6.50
CA ASN A 109 -5.39 -19.56 -7.46
C ASN A 109 -4.38 -20.55 -8.08
N ALA A 110 -3.08 -20.29 -7.96
CA ALA A 110 -2.05 -21.18 -8.50
C ALA A 110 -2.04 -22.56 -7.82
N ASP A 111 -1.48 -23.57 -8.49
CA ASP A 111 -1.13 -24.83 -7.83
C ASP A 111 -0.17 -24.54 -6.66
N PRO A 112 -0.37 -25.10 -5.45
CA PRO A 112 0.47 -24.86 -4.29
C PRO A 112 1.98 -25.05 -4.53
N ALA A 113 2.38 -25.97 -5.41
CA ALA A 113 3.77 -26.26 -5.74
C ALA A 113 4.37 -25.32 -6.81
N THR A 114 3.55 -24.46 -7.43
CA THR A 114 4.01 -23.54 -8.48
C THR A 114 5.06 -22.57 -7.91
N PRO A 115 6.24 -22.43 -8.55
CA PRO A 115 7.22 -21.43 -8.14
C PRO A 115 6.65 -20.01 -8.25
N VAL A 116 6.87 -19.17 -7.24
CA VAL A 116 6.40 -17.76 -7.24
C VAL A 116 6.96 -16.97 -8.42
N SER A 117 8.16 -17.30 -8.89
CA SER A 117 8.79 -16.70 -10.08
C SER A 117 8.04 -16.98 -11.40
N ALA A 118 7.14 -17.96 -11.42
CA ALA A 118 6.24 -18.23 -12.54
C ALA A 118 4.89 -17.51 -12.42
N ILE A 119 4.60 -16.89 -11.26
CA ILE A 119 3.32 -16.25 -10.95
C ILE A 119 3.46 -14.73 -10.91
N LEU A 120 4.51 -14.22 -10.26
CA LEU A 120 4.76 -12.79 -10.08
C LEU A 120 5.78 -12.28 -11.09
N ASP A 121 5.68 -10.99 -11.40
CA ASP A 121 6.57 -10.33 -12.36
C ASP A 121 8.04 -10.41 -11.92
N ARG A 122 8.94 -10.49 -12.92
CA ARG A 122 10.39 -10.56 -12.70
C ARG A 122 10.91 -9.42 -11.83
N SER A 123 10.29 -8.26 -11.92
CA SER A 123 10.68 -7.08 -11.17
C SER A 123 10.34 -7.22 -9.68
N ALA A 124 9.18 -7.81 -9.34
CA ALA A 124 8.84 -8.19 -7.97
C ALA A 124 9.85 -9.20 -7.39
N ILE A 125 10.28 -10.19 -8.17
CA ILE A 125 11.31 -11.17 -7.76
C ILE A 125 12.70 -10.52 -7.59
N THR A 126 13.02 -9.52 -8.40
CA THR A 126 14.30 -8.81 -8.34
C THR A 126 14.35 -7.91 -7.10
N SER A 127 13.27 -7.20 -6.80
CA SER A 127 13.11 -6.38 -5.61
C SER A 127 13.03 -7.20 -4.32
N ASN A 128 12.55 -8.44 -4.41
CA ASN A 128 12.32 -9.31 -3.26
C ASN A 128 13.01 -10.68 -3.45
N PRO A 129 14.35 -10.77 -3.29
CA PRO A 129 15.10 -12.00 -3.59
C PRO A 129 14.66 -13.22 -2.78
N PHE A 130 14.03 -13.02 -1.61
CA PHE A 130 13.50 -14.11 -0.79
C PHE A 130 12.40 -14.92 -1.51
N LEU A 131 11.70 -14.33 -2.47
CA LEU A 131 10.66 -14.99 -3.28
C LEU A 131 11.22 -16.03 -4.26
N ARG A 132 12.51 -15.96 -4.61
CA ARG A 132 13.11 -16.77 -5.71
C ARG A 132 12.97 -18.27 -5.51
N ASN A 133 12.91 -18.71 -4.26
CA ASN A 133 12.84 -20.13 -3.89
C ASN A 133 11.52 -20.50 -3.22
N MET A 134 10.51 -19.63 -3.28
CA MET A 134 9.20 -19.88 -2.69
C MET A 134 8.27 -20.52 -3.71
N SER A 135 7.48 -21.49 -3.25
CA SER A 135 6.25 -21.92 -3.92
C SER A 135 5.08 -21.00 -3.58
N ALA A 136 3.96 -21.13 -4.30
CA ALA A 136 2.72 -20.44 -3.98
C ALA A 136 2.28 -20.75 -2.53
N ALA A 137 2.41 -22.00 -2.09
CA ALA A 137 2.12 -22.40 -0.71
C ALA A 137 3.01 -21.67 0.32
N ASP A 138 4.31 -21.56 0.04
CA ASP A 138 5.26 -20.88 0.93
C ASP A 138 4.91 -19.41 1.09
N LEU A 139 4.53 -18.75 0.00
CA LEU A 139 4.17 -17.33 -0.01
C LEU A 139 2.85 -17.08 0.72
N ARG A 140 1.84 -17.94 0.53
CA ARG A 140 0.59 -17.88 1.30
C ARG A 140 0.85 -18.04 2.80
N ALA A 141 1.69 -19.01 3.18
CA ALA A 141 2.05 -19.24 4.58
C ALA A 141 2.84 -18.06 5.19
N TRP A 142 3.78 -17.49 4.42
CA TRP A 142 4.49 -16.28 4.82
C TRP A 142 3.53 -15.11 5.06
N ALA A 143 2.55 -14.91 4.17
CA ALA A 143 1.58 -13.83 4.30
C ALA A 143 0.71 -13.98 5.55
N ASP A 144 0.32 -15.22 5.88
CA ASP A 144 -0.35 -15.58 7.14
C ASP A 144 0.48 -15.29 8.41
N GLY A 145 1.75 -14.87 8.28
CA GLY A 145 2.67 -14.70 9.41
C GLY A 145 3.19 -16.02 9.97
N LYS A 146 3.01 -17.13 9.25
CA LYS A 146 3.62 -18.41 9.61
C LYS A 146 5.04 -18.41 9.08
N LYS A 147 6.02 -18.83 9.88
CA LYS A 147 7.37 -19.10 9.34
C LYS A 147 7.18 -20.14 8.24
N SER A 148 7.55 -19.80 7.00
CA SER A 148 7.53 -20.75 5.88
C SER A 148 8.18 -22.03 6.38
N GLN A 149 7.42 -23.13 6.41
CA GLN A 149 8.03 -24.43 6.66
C GLN A 149 9.06 -24.55 5.56
N LYS A 150 10.36 -24.53 5.93
CA LYS A 150 11.46 -24.71 4.99
C LYS A 150 11.03 -25.82 4.04
N GLY A 151 10.77 -25.47 2.78
CA GLY A 151 10.45 -26.43 1.75
C GLY A 151 11.45 -27.57 1.89
N THR A 152 10.94 -28.79 1.93
CA THR A 152 11.72 -30.01 1.83
C THR A 152 12.63 -29.88 0.60
N LYS A 153 13.85 -29.39 0.81
CA LYS A 153 14.92 -29.34 -0.19
C LYS A 153 15.45 -30.76 -0.39
N PRO A 154 15.78 -31.18 -1.62
CA PRO A 154 17.01 -31.93 -1.82
C PRO A 154 18.19 -30.93 -1.68
N THR A 155 18.90 -31.02 -0.54
CA THR A 155 20.34 -30.73 -0.27
C THR A 155 21.10 -29.64 -1.06
N GLN A 156 22.01 -28.82 -0.54
CA GLN A 156 22.44 -28.32 0.78
C GLN A 156 23.57 -27.29 0.48
N GLY A 157 23.76 -26.29 1.35
CA GLY A 157 24.90 -25.38 1.34
C GLY A 157 24.69 -24.27 2.40
N PRO A 158 25.66 -24.00 3.31
CA PRO A 158 25.43 -23.17 4.48
C PRO A 158 25.51 -21.68 4.14
N VAL A 159 24.56 -20.87 4.63
CA VAL A 159 24.61 -19.41 4.55
C VAL A 159 24.11 -18.84 5.90
N PRO A 160 24.73 -17.78 6.45
CA PRO A 160 24.68 -17.46 7.87
C PRO A 160 23.34 -16.91 8.36
N ASP A 161 23.10 -17.12 9.66
CA ASP A 161 22.00 -16.55 10.44
C ASP A 161 22.07 -15.02 10.48
N THR A 162 21.43 -14.37 9.51
CA THR A 162 20.75 -13.09 9.71
C THR A 162 19.47 -13.17 8.89
N VAL A 163 18.33 -13.41 9.56
CA VAL A 163 17.02 -13.27 8.94
C VAL A 163 16.83 -11.79 8.66
N PRO A 164 16.81 -11.33 7.39
CA PRO A 164 16.44 -9.95 7.13
C PRO A 164 14.93 -9.86 7.32
N THR A 165 14.49 -9.01 8.25
CA THR A 165 13.13 -8.47 8.21
C THR A 165 12.95 -7.86 6.82
N PRO A 166 12.00 -8.30 5.98
CA PRO A 166 11.84 -7.74 4.65
C PRO A 166 11.47 -6.26 4.79
N GLU A 167 12.35 -5.35 4.37
CA GLU A 167 12.01 -3.94 4.22
C GLU A 167 11.09 -3.78 3.00
N LEU A 168 9.83 -3.46 3.27
CA LEU A 168 8.69 -3.51 2.35
C LEU A 168 8.64 -2.36 1.31
N GLY A 169 9.61 -1.43 1.32
CA GLY A 169 9.53 -0.22 0.50
C GLY A 169 9.67 -0.44 -1.02
N ASN A 170 10.21 -1.57 -1.47
CA ASN A 170 10.67 -1.72 -2.86
C ASN A 170 9.64 -2.22 -3.89
N ILE A 171 8.37 -2.40 -3.53
CA ILE A 171 7.41 -3.15 -4.38
C ILE A 171 6.22 -2.34 -4.86
N PHE A 172 5.85 -1.26 -4.17
CA PHE A 172 4.76 -0.43 -4.69
C PHE A 172 5.13 0.18 -6.06
N ALA A 173 6.43 0.30 -6.39
CA ALA A 173 6.94 1.10 -7.52
C ALA A 173 6.55 0.58 -8.91
N GLN A 174 5.93 -0.60 -9.00
CA GLN A 174 5.76 -1.29 -10.29
C GLN A 174 4.35 -1.82 -10.55
N LEU A 175 3.41 -1.65 -9.63
CA LEU A 175 2.00 -1.92 -9.93
C LEU A 175 1.41 -0.65 -10.53
N ALA A 176 1.21 -0.66 -11.85
CA ALA A 176 0.46 0.37 -12.53
C ALA A 176 -0.91 0.55 -11.83
N PRO A 177 -1.46 1.78 -11.74
CA PRO A 177 -2.84 1.94 -11.31
C PRO A 177 -3.70 1.05 -12.20
N VAL A 178 -4.49 0.17 -11.59
CA VAL A 178 -5.54 -0.55 -12.33
C VAL A 178 -6.52 0.53 -12.76
N SER A 179 -6.35 1.08 -13.96
CA SER A 179 -7.33 1.96 -14.58
C SER A 179 -8.57 1.11 -14.83
N LEU A 180 -9.54 1.18 -13.94
CA LEU A 180 -10.88 0.73 -14.25
C LEU A 180 -11.41 1.65 -15.39
N PRO A 181 -12.11 1.10 -16.39
CA PRO A 181 -12.71 1.92 -17.43
C PRO A 181 -13.65 2.94 -16.77
N ALA A 182 -13.51 4.21 -17.14
CA ALA A 182 -14.38 5.27 -16.68
C ALA A 182 -15.84 4.85 -16.93
N LEU A 183 -16.65 4.81 -15.87
CA LEU A 183 -18.10 4.74 -16.03
C LEU A 183 -18.51 6.01 -16.77
N THR A 184 -18.90 5.85 -18.03
CA THR A 184 -19.50 6.91 -18.83
C THR A 184 -20.81 7.31 -18.15
N VAL A 185 -20.77 8.38 -17.36
CA VAL A 185 -21.98 9.01 -16.86
C VAL A 185 -22.61 9.76 -18.04
N PRO A 186 -23.84 9.47 -18.46
CA PRO A 186 -24.48 10.27 -19.50
C PRO A 186 -24.65 11.70 -18.99
N SER A 187 -24.19 12.64 -19.80
CA SER A 187 -24.25 14.08 -19.59
C SER A 187 -25.70 14.54 -19.37
N ALA A 188 -26.10 14.77 -18.12
CA ALA A 188 -27.25 15.60 -17.81
C ALA A 188 -26.82 17.07 -17.92
N GLN A 189 -27.34 17.77 -18.93
CA GLN A 189 -27.16 19.20 -19.09
C GLN A 189 -27.78 19.93 -17.87
N PRO A 190 -27.04 20.80 -17.17
CA PRO A 190 -27.64 21.66 -16.16
C PRO A 190 -28.42 22.77 -16.86
N GLN A 191 -29.72 22.83 -16.61
CA GLN A 191 -30.56 23.97 -16.97
C GLN A 191 -30.20 25.15 -16.05
N LEU A 192 -30.03 26.32 -16.66
CA LEU A 192 -29.65 27.57 -16.04
C LEU A 192 -30.64 27.98 -14.94
N ALA A 193 -30.16 28.10 -13.71
CA ALA A 193 -30.83 28.85 -12.65
C ALA A 193 -29.87 29.95 -12.15
N THR A 194 -30.36 31.18 -12.19
CA THR A 194 -29.71 32.45 -11.82
C THR A 194 -29.26 32.53 -10.35
N PRO A 195 -28.25 33.36 -10.02
CA PRO A 195 -27.64 33.38 -8.70
C PRO A 195 -28.45 34.19 -7.68
N LEU A 196 -28.64 33.62 -6.49
CA LEU A 196 -29.01 34.37 -5.28
C LEU A 196 -27.73 34.67 -4.49
N VAL A 197 -27.47 35.97 -4.35
CA VAL A 197 -26.42 36.57 -3.52
C VAL A 197 -26.70 36.27 -2.04
N GLY A 198 -25.70 35.76 -1.32
CA GLY A 198 -25.79 35.51 0.11
C GLY A 198 -24.41 35.45 0.76
N SER A 199 -24.03 36.54 1.41
CA SER A 199 -22.81 36.74 2.18
C SER A 199 -22.74 35.82 3.42
N GLY A 200 -21.57 35.24 3.69
CA GLY A 200 -21.27 34.44 4.88
C GLY A 200 -19.76 34.14 5.00
N PRO A 201 -19.21 33.90 6.21
CA PRO A 201 -18.01 34.59 6.67
C PRO A 201 -16.68 33.98 6.20
N THR A 202 -15.71 34.89 6.05
CA THR A 202 -14.27 34.64 5.89
C THR A 202 -13.71 33.82 7.05
N PHE A 203 -13.13 32.65 6.76
CA PHE A 203 -12.28 31.93 7.72
C PHE A 203 -10.82 32.30 7.45
N SER A 204 -10.29 33.25 8.22
CA SER A 204 -8.85 33.50 8.30
C SER A 204 -8.19 32.33 9.02
N TYR A 205 -7.20 31.69 8.38
CA TYR A 205 -6.21 30.89 9.09
C TYR A 205 -4.81 31.27 8.59
N ILE A 206 -4.06 31.97 9.45
CA ILE A 206 -2.65 32.31 9.28
C ILE A 206 -1.90 31.73 10.50
N PRO A 207 -0.61 31.37 10.32
CA PRO A 207 -0.05 30.08 10.74
C PRO A 207 0.93 30.21 11.91
N GLU A 208 1.12 29.13 12.67
CA GLU A 208 2.26 29.01 13.60
C GLU A 208 2.57 27.54 13.92
N LEU A 209 3.66 27.01 13.37
CA LEU A 209 4.48 26.00 14.05
C LEU A 209 5.95 26.28 13.72
N LEU A 210 6.49 27.25 14.45
CA LEU A 210 7.86 27.72 14.41
C LEU A 210 8.77 26.94 15.37
N LYS A 211 9.94 26.52 14.86
CA LYS A 211 11.26 26.44 15.52
C LYS A 211 11.35 25.84 16.94
N ARG A 212 11.99 24.66 17.04
CA ARG A 212 13.01 24.38 18.08
C ARG A 212 14.11 23.46 17.56
N GLN A 213 15.14 24.05 16.95
CA GLN A 213 16.50 23.52 17.02
C GLN A 213 17.47 24.67 17.24
N LYS A 214 17.79 24.92 18.52
CA LYS A 214 19.07 25.42 19.02
C LYS A 214 19.01 25.42 20.54
N ALA A 215 19.63 24.41 21.14
CA ALA A 215 20.31 24.41 22.44
C ALA A 215 20.40 22.96 22.92
N LEU A 216 21.54 22.31 22.69
CA LEU A 216 22.50 22.02 23.74
C LEU A 216 23.69 21.30 23.11
N SER A 217 24.86 21.83 23.45
CA SER A 217 26.19 21.29 23.22
C SER A 217 26.39 19.92 23.83
#